data_AF-A0A4S2N7W6-F1
#
_entry.id   AF-A0A4S2N7W6-F1
#
_cell.length_a   1.000
_cell.length_b   1.000
_cell.length_c   1.000
_cell.angle_alpha   90.00
_cell.angle_beta   90.00
_cell.angle_gamma   90.00
#
_symmetry.space_group_name_H-M   'P 1'
#
loop_
_entity.id
_entity.type
_entity.pdbx_description
1 polymer ?
#
loop_
_entity_poly.entity_id
_entity_poly.type
_entity_poly.pdbx_seq_one_letter_code
_entity_poly.pdbx_strand_id
1 'polypeptide(L)'
;MLSNCLVVSFSDSLSPLHAFKRRTYMFDEPSSYLDVKQRLKAANTIRGLLRPDDYVIVVEHDLSVLDYLSDFICVLYGKPSVYGVVTLPASVREGINIFLDGHIPTENLRFREESLQFRIAEAGDEFVNERMRSFTYPKMTKTMGKFSLTIDAGDFTDSEIVVMMGENGTGKTTFCRLLAGAEQPDPGSKKVPKLSISMKPQKINPKFPGTVRQLFLKKIKAAFLNPQFQTDVYKPLRIDDFIDQEVKHLSGGELQRVAITLALGIPADIYLIDEPSAYLDSEQRIIAARVIKRFIMHAKKTAFIVEHDFIMATYLADRVIVFEGTPSVKATATKPQSLLTGCNQFLKGLNVTFRRDKNTFRPRINKLDSQMDQEQKMSGNYFFLED
;
A
#
# COMPACT_ATOMS: atom_id res chain seq x y z
N MET A 1 0.43 17.98 1.73
CA MET A 1 1.52 18.53 0.91
C MET A 1 1.45 17.78 -0.41
N LEU A 2 1.73 18.43 -1.55
CA LEU A 2 1.96 17.64 -2.76
C LEU A 2 3.38 17.13 -2.62
N SER A 3 3.49 15.85 -2.39
CA SER A 3 4.72 15.12 -2.17
C SER A 3 4.83 14.17 -3.36
N ASN A 4 5.04 14.74 -4.55
CA ASN A 4 5.13 13.99 -5.80
C ASN A 4 6.62 13.79 -6.11
N CYS A 5 7.04 12.57 -6.45
CA CYS A 5 8.36 12.33 -7.02
C CYS A 5 8.24 12.45 -8.55
N LEU A 6 8.97 13.40 -9.15
CA LEU A 6 9.14 13.51 -10.59
C LEU A 6 10.47 12.87 -10.96
N VAL A 7 10.43 11.78 -11.73
CA VAL A 7 11.63 11.13 -12.23
C VAL A 7 11.98 11.73 -13.57
N VAL A 8 13.20 12.26 -13.68
CA VAL A 8 13.80 12.60 -14.97
C VAL A 8 14.98 11.67 -15.15
N SER A 9 14.88 10.67 -16.04
CA SER A 9 16.03 9.86 -16.42
C SER A 9 16.78 10.55 -17.55
N PHE A 10 18.05 10.90 -17.31
CA PHE A 10 18.97 11.42 -18.32
C PHE A 10 19.86 10.27 -18.82
N SER A 11 19.92 10.05 -20.13
CA SER A 11 20.99 9.27 -20.74
C SER A 11 22.22 10.18 -20.92
N ASP A 12 23.28 9.90 -20.17
CA ASP A 12 24.57 10.57 -20.34
C ASP A 12 25.36 9.93 -21.49
N SER A 13 25.34 10.58 -22.65
CA SER A 13 26.51 10.61 -23.55
C SER A 13 26.49 11.87 -24.40
N LEU A 14 27.18 12.92 -23.93
CA LEU A 14 27.51 14.10 -24.72
C LEU A 14 28.59 13.74 -25.76
N SER A 15 28.16 13.28 -26.94
CA SER A 15 28.99 13.32 -28.15
C SER A 15 28.37 14.31 -29.15
N PRO A 16 29.10 15.34 -29.59
CA PRO A 16 28.54 16.37 -30.47
C PRO A 16 28.81 15.97 -31.92
N LEU A 17 28.10 14.98 -32.45
CA LEU A 17 28.02 14.71 -33.90
C LEU A 17 26.88 13.71 -34.14
N HIS A 18 26.03 14.02 -35.12
CA HIS A 18 24.83 13.30 -35.57
C HIS A 18 23.50 13.78 -34.98
N ALA A 19 22.72 14.42 -35.87
CA ALA A 19 21.30 14.69 -35.71
C ALA A 19 20.50 13.37 -35.73
N PHE A 20 20.55 12.62 -34.62
CA PHE A 20 19.58 11.55 -34.38
C PHE A 20 18.28 12.14 -33.83
N LYS A 21 17.15 11.63 -34.33
CA LYS A 21 15.79 12.01 -33.91
C LYS A 21 15.58 11.55 -32.46
N ARG A 22 16.03 12.36 -31.48
CA ARG A 22 15.86 12.12 -30.04
C ARG A 22 14.37 11.94 -29.72
N ARG A 23 14.00 10.82 -29.11
CA ARG A 23 12.60 10.57 -28.72
C ARG A 23 12.47 10.85 -27.23
N THR A 24 11.45 11.62 -26.87
CA THR A 24 11.08 11.84 -25.47
C THR A 24 9.84 11.03 -25.18
N TYR A 25 9.91 10.17 -24.17
CA TYR A 25 8.77 9.42 -23.66
C TYR A 25 8.40 9.95 -22.28
N MET A 26 7.12 10.25 -22.09
CA MET A 26 6.58 10.72 -20.81
C MET A 26 5.53 9.72 -20.35
N PHE A 27 5.69 9.24 -19.11
CA PHE A 27 4.75 8.35 -18.45
C PHE A 27 4.23 9.04 -17.19
N ASP A 28 2.92 9.20 -17.11
CA ASP A 28 2.25 9.79 -15.95
C ASP A 28 1.50 8.68 -15.21
N GLU A 29 1.95 8.36 -13.99
CA GLU A 29 1.43 7.32 -13.10
C GLU A 29 1.17 5.94 -13.76
N PRO A 30 2.16 5.33 -14.45
CA PRO A 30 1.96 4.06 -15.15
C PRO A 30 1.62 2.87 -14.22
N SER A 31 1.88 2.94 -12.91
CA SER A 31 1.61 1.87 -11.94
C SER A 31 0.19 1.86 -11.36
N SER A 32 -0.61 2.90 -11.65
CA SER A 32 -1.95 3.06 -11.08
C SER A 32 -2.87 1.86 -11.39
N TYR A 33 -3.52 1.33 -10.35
CA TYR A 33 -4.41 0.14 -10.37
C TYR A 33 -3.77 -1.20 -10.77
N LEU A 34 -2.46 -1.23 -11.04
CA LEU A 34 -1.76 -2.46 -11.37
C LEU A 34 -1.41 -3.24 -10.10
N ASP A 35 -1.44 -4.57 -10.19
CA ASP A 35 -0.86 -5.43 -9.16
C ASP A 35 0.68 -5.41 -9.19
N VAL A 36 1.32 -5.96 -8.15
CA VAL A 36 2.79 -5.94 -8.02
C VAL A 36 3.49 -6.51 -9.26
N LYS A 37 2.99 -7.60 -9.83
CA LYS A 37 3.60 -8.25 -11.01
C LYS A 37 3.45 -7.40 -12.26
N GLN A 38 2.27 -6.82 -12.46
CA GLN A 38 1.97 -5.93 -13.57
C GLN A 38 2.79 -4.65 -13.49
N ARG A 39 2.95 -4.07 -12.29
CA ARG A 39 3.83 -2.90 -12.06
C ARG A 39 5.26 -3.20 -12.49
N LEU A 40 5.80 -4.35 -12.08
CA LEU A 40 7.16 -4.76 -12.44
C LEU A 40 7.31 -5.00 -13.95
N LYS A 41 6.33 -5.64 -14.59
CA LYS A 41 6.35 -5.81 -16.05
C LYS A 41 6.31 -4.47 -16.77
N ALA A 42 5.41 -3.57 -16.37
CA ALA A 42 5.34 -2.22 -16.92
C ALA A 42 6.69 -1.49 -16.74
N ALA A 43 7.28 -1.59 -15.55
CA ALA A 43 8.57 -1.01 -15.24
C ALA A 43 9.69 -1.56 -16.13
N ASN A 44 9.74 -2.88 -16.34
CA ASN A 44 10.70 -3.52 -17.24
C ASN A 44 10.52 -3.06 -18.68
N THR A 45 9.27 -2.94 -19.15
CA THR A 45 8.96 -2.47 -20.50
C THR A 45 9.39 -1.01 -20.69
N ILE A 46 9.09 -0.13 -19.74
CA ILE A 46 9.52 1.28 -19.77
C ILE A 46 11.05 1.37 -19.77
N ARG A 47 11.72 0.60 -18.90
CA ARG A 47 13.19 0.55 -18.85
C ARG A 47 13.80 0.01 -20.15
N GLY A 48 13.13 -0.92 -20.83
CA GLY A 48 13.54 -1.43 -22.14
C GLY A 48 13.47 -0.43 -23.28
N LEU A 49 12.80 0.72 -23.10
CA LEU A 49 12.79 1.82 -24.06
C LEU A 49 14.05 2.69 -23.96
N LEU A 50 14.85 2.58 -22.90
CA LEU A 50 16.04 3.38 -22.70
C LEU A 50 17.09 3.05 -23.77
N ARG A 51 17.35 4.03 -24.64
CA ARG A 51 18.43 4.05 -25.62
C ARG A 51 19.37 5.22 -25.28
N PRO A 52 20.64 5.20 -25.72
CA PRO A 52 21.59 6.27 -25.41
C PRO A 52 21.11 7.68 -25.79
N ASP A 53 20.24 7.81 -26.79
CA ASP A 53 19.76 9.09 -27.33
C ASP A 53 18.32 9.46 -26.94
N ASP A 54 17.65 8.64 -26.12
CA ASP A 54 16.23 8.82 -25.78
C ASP A 54 16.07 9.31 -24.33
N TYR A 55 15.11 10.23 -24.11
CA TYR A 55 14.76 10.72 -22.79
C TYR A 55 13.48 10.06 -22.29
N VAL A 56 13.48 9.62 -21.03
CA VAL A 56 12.31 9.03 -20.38
C VAL A 56 12.03 9.76 -19.09
N ILE A 57 10.83 10.34 -19.00
CA ILE A 57 10.33 11.03 -17.81
C ILE A 57 9.17 10.21 -17.27
N VAL A 58 9.19 9.94 -15.96
CA VAL A 58 8.16 9.16 -15.28
C VAL A 58 7.68 9.91 -14.05
N VAL A 59 6.37 9.99 -13.86
CA VAL A 59 5.76 10.46 -12.61
C VAL A 59 5.17 9.26 -11.90
N GLU A 60 5.52 9.08 -10.64
CA GLU A 60 5.09 7.91 -9.87
C GLU A 60 4.93 8.23 -8.38
N HIS A 61 4.01 7.49 -7.76
CA HIS A 61 3.77 7.55 -6.32
C HIS A 61 4.26 6.29 -5.59
N ASP A 62 4.51 5.20 -6.31
CA ASP A 62 5.04 3.97 -5.73
C ASP A 62 6.58 4.04 -5.64
N LEU A 63 7.10 4.21 -4.41
CA LEU A 63 8.54 4.29 -4.16
C LEU A 63 9.30 3.01 -4.58
N SER A 64 8.65 1.84 -4.57
CA SER A 64 9.28 0.59 -5.00
C SER A 64 9.45 0.56 -6.52
N VAL A 65 8.44 0.99 -7.26
CA VAL A 65 8.51 1.10 -8.73
C VAL A 65 9.52 2.19 -9.12
N LEU A 66 9.55 3.31 -8.39
CA LEU A 66 10.54 4.38 -8.57
C LEU A 66 11.98 3.89 -8.40
N ASP A 67 12.26 3.09 -7.37
CA ASP A 67 13.59 2.48 -7.15
C ASP A 67 14.04 1.62 -8.34
N TYR A 68 13.10 0.95 -9.01
CA TYR A 68 13.37 0.08 -10.14
C TYR A 68 13.53 0.84 -11.46
N LEU A 69 12.64 1.80 -11.71
CA LEU A 69 12.57 2.56 -12.96
C LEU A 69 13.70 3.57 -13.12
N SER A 70 13.98 4.29 -12.04
CA SER A 70 14.72 5.55 -12.09
C SER A 70 16.22 5.34 -12.07
N ASP A 71 16.95 6.28 -12.65
CA ASP A 71 18.39 6.44 -12.42
C ASP A 71 18.68 7.79 -11.69
N PHE A 72 17.82 8.80 -11.90
CA PHE A 72 17.78 10.04 -11.14
C PHE A 72 16.36 10.37 -10.70
N ILE A 73 16.20 11.09 -9.59
CA ILE A 73 14.90 11.51 -9.04
C ILE A 73 14.94 13.01 -8.73
N CYS A 74 13.86 13.70 -9.09
CA CYS A 74 13.55 15.04 -8.60
C CYS A 74 12.36 14.95 -7.65
N VAL A 75 12.40 15.71 -6.56
CA VAL A 75 11.29 15.79 -5.61
C VAL A 75 10.49 17.06 -5.90
N LEU A 76 9.16 16.93 -5.97
CA LEU A 76 8.25 18.07 -6.01
C LEU A 76 7.68 18.28 -4.63
N TYR A 77 7.89 19.48 -4.10
CA TYR A 77 7.35 19.88 -2.81
C TYR A 77 6.62 21.22 -2.92
N GLY A 78 5.67 21.45 -2.02
CA GLY A 78 4.93 22.70 -1.96
C GLY A 78 3.56 22.54 -1.30
N LYS A 79 2.73 23.56 -1.47
CA LYS A 79 1.37 23.56 -0.93
C LYS A 79 0.37 23.20 -2.05
N PRO A 80 -0.42 22.11 -1.89
CA PRO A 80 -1.41 21.69 -2.88
C PRO A 80 -2.29 22.85 -3.33
N SER A 81 -2.50 22.98 -4.64
CA SER A 81 -3.31 24.04 -5.26
C SER A 81 -2.83 25.47 -5.00
N VAL A 82 -1.61 25.67 -4.47
CA VAL A 82 -1.02 26.99 -4.23
C VAL A 82 0.31 27.16 -4.98
N TYR A 83 1.28 26.27 -4.75
CA TYR A 83 2.58 26.30 -5.44
C TYR A 83 3.27 24.93 -5.39
N GLY A 84 4.19 24.70 -6.32
CA GLY A 84 5.08 23.54 -6.34
C GLY A 84 6.48 23.94 -6.81
N VAL A 85 7.50 23.39 -6.16
CA VAL A 85 8.92 23.60 -6.46
C VAL A 85 9.52 22.24 -6.79
N VAL A 86 10.35 22.20 -7.85
CA VAL A 86 11.06 21.00 -8.29
C VAL A 86 12.50 21.11 -7.80
N THR A 87 13.01 20.09 -7.09
CA THR A 87 14.42 20.03 -6.70
C THR A 87 15.33 19.75 -7.90
N LEU A 88 16.63 20.01 -7.73
CA LEU A 88 17.63 19.48 -8.64
C LEU A 88 17.59 17.93 -8.67
N PRO A 89 18.00 17.29 -9.79
CA PRO A 89 18.09 15.85 -9.88
C PRO A 89 19.10 15.29 -8.88
N ALA A 90 18.67 14.30 -8.09
CA ALA A 90 19.50 13.55 -7.17
C ALA A 90 19.58 12.08 -7.60
N SER A 91 20.53 11.33 -7.03
CA SER A 91 20.52 9.87 -7.17
C SER A 91 19.23 9.29 -6.59
N VAL A 92 18.74 8.17 -7.14
CA VAL A 92 17.48 7.53 -6.68
C VAL A 92 17.42 7.36 -5.16
N ARG A 93 18.51 6.87 -4.56
CA ARG A 93 18.59 6.62 -3.12
C ARG A 93 18.50 7.92 -2.33
N GLU A 94 19.24 8.93 -2.74
CA GLU A 94 19.29 10.23 -2.07
C GLU A 94 17.96 10.98 -2.20
N GLY A 95 17.40 11.04 -3.41
CA GLY A 95 16.12 11.70 -3.67
C GLY A 95 14.96 11.12 -2.86
N ILE A 96 14.87 9.78 -2.75
CA ILE A 96 13.84 9.15 -1.93
C ILE A 96 14.12 9.37 -0.43
N ASN A 97 15.37 9.38 0.01
CA ASN A 97 15.68 9.64 1.42
C ASN A 97 15.37 11.11 1.80
N ILE A 98 15.66 12.08 0.93
CA ILE A 98 15.23 13.49 1.07
C ILE A 98 13.71 13.57 1.17
N PHE A 99 13.00 12.86 0.28
CA PHE A 99 11.55 12.78 0.29
C PHE A 99 10.99 12.25 1.62
N LEU A 100 11.60 11.20 2.18
CA LEU A 100 11.18 10.56 3.42
C LEU A 100 11.57 11.34 4.67
N ASP A 101 12.71 12.04 4.65
CA ASP A 101 13.12 12.89 5.77
C ASP A 101 12.27 14.17 5.83
N GLY A 102 11.87 14.70 4.66
CA GLY A 102 11.12 15.95 4.58
C GLY A 102 12.03 17.20 4.61
N HIS A 103 13.33 16.99 4.39
CA HIS A 103 14.37 18.00 4.46
C HIS A 103 15.34 17.83 3.29
N ILE A 104 15.70 18.94 2.66
CA ILE A 104 16.70 19.03 1.58
C ILE A 104 17.99 19.55 2.21
N PRO A 105 19.00 18.70 2.44
CA PRO A 105 20.21 19.09 3.17
C PRO A 105 21.03 20.17 2.45
N THR A 106 21.10 20.10 1.11
CA THR A 106 21.87 21.01 0.28
C THR A 106 21.35 22.45 0.28
N GLU A 107 20.04 22.62 0.44
CA GLU A 107 19.36 23.92 0.49
C GLU A 107 19.05 24.36 1.93
N ASN A 108 19.36 23.50 2.92
CA ASN A 108 18.94 23.65 4.31
C ASN A 108 17.44 23.98 4.46
N LEU A 109 16.61 23.35 3.63
CA LEU A 109 15.18 23.63 3.53
C LEU A 109 14.38 22.44 4.05
N ARG A 110 13.49 22.67 5.03
CA ARG A 110 12.55 21.64 5.52
C ARG A 110 11.16 21.91 4.95
N PHE A 111 10.67 20.99 4.13
CA PHE A 111 9.34 21.09 3.52
C PHE A 111 8.28 20.27 4.27
N ARG A 112 8.70 19.39 5.21
CA ARG A 112 7.79 18.65 6.08
C ARG A 112 8.29 18.58 7.53
N GLU A 113 7.37 18.75 8.48
CA GLU A 113 7.66 18.75 9.92
C GLU A 113 8.04 17.36 10.44
N GLU A 114 7.35 16.30 10.02
CA GLU A 114 7.63 14.92 10.46
C GLU A 114 8.38 14.12 9.38
N SER A 115 9.41 13.38 9.79
CA SER A 115 10.04 12.37 8.93
C SER A 115 9.16 11.12 8.83
N LEU A 116 9.07 10.53 7.64
CA LEU A 116 8.40 9.26 7.41
C LEU A 116 9.39 8.12 7.67
N GLN A 117 9.23 7.45 8.81
CA GLN A 117 10.09 6.32 9.21
C GLN A 117 9.37 5.00 8.99
N PHE A 118 10.09 4.02 8.43
CA PHE A 118 9.63 2.65 8.24
C PHE A 118 10.14 1.69 9.30
N ARG A 119 10.65 2.23 10.42
CA ARG A 119 10.93 1.39 11.57
C ARG A 119 9.62 0.66 11.88
N ILE A 120 9.65 -0.66 11.68
CA ILE A 120 8.74 -1.57 12.34
C ILE A 120 8.98 -1.22 13.79
N ALA A 121 8.09 -0.41 14.36
CA ALA A 121 8.28 0.01 15.72
C ALA A 121 8.49 -1.28 16.51
N GLU A 122 9.57 -1.32 17.26
CA GLU A 122 9.69 -2.07 18.51
C GLU A 122 8.61 -1.58 19.50
N ALA A 123 7.40 -1.23 19.04
CA ALA A 123 6.18 -1.19 19.82
C ALA A 123 5.70 -2.64 20.13
N GLY A 124 6.64 -3.58 20.18
CA GLY A 124 6.54 -4.82 20.92
C GLY A 124 6.89 -4.62 22.40
N ASP A 125 7.45 -3.47 22.80
CA ASP A 125 7.63 -3.17 24.22
C ASP A 125 6.32 -2.60 24.81
N GLU A 126 5.75 -3.41 25.71
CA GLU A 126 4.60 -3.13 26.60
C GLU A 126 3.16 -3.36 26.10
N PHE A 127 2.93 -4.27 25.15
CA PHE A 127 1.68 -5.01 25.16
C PHE A 127 1.98 -6.50 25.30
N VAL A 128 2.14 -6.94 26.56
CA VAL A 128 1.96 -8.35 26.90
C VAL A 128 0.56 -8.72 26.43
N ASN A 129 0.49 -9.34 25.25
CA ASN A 129 -0.73 -9.87 24.69
C ASN A 129 -1.22 -10.97 25.62
N GLU A 130 -2.04 -10.62 26.61
CA GLU A 130 -3.04 -11.54 27.12
C GLU A 130 -3.95 -11.90 25.93
N ARG A 131 -3.53 -12.90 25.13
CA ARG A 131 -4.27 -13.41 23.99
C ARG A 131 -5.59 -14.00 24.48
N MET A 132 -6.63 -13.19 24.60
CA MET A 132 -7.89 -13.64 25.20
C MET A 132 -8.90 -14.20 24.21
N ARG A 133 -8.76 -13.97 22.88
CA ARG A 133 -9.61 -14.64 21.87
C ARG A 133 -8.84 -15.01 20.62
N SER A 134 -8.98 -16.27 20.23
CA SER A 134 -8.55 -16.79 18.93
C SER A 134 -9.80 -17.07 18.12
N PHE A 135 -9.83 -16.54 16.90
CA PHE A 135 -10.86 -16.84 15.91
C PHE A 135 -10.28 -17.77 14.86
N THR A 136 -11.14 -18.59 14.28
CA THR A 136 -10.77 -19.48 13.19
C THR A 136 -11.76 -19.35 12.05
N TYR A 137 -11.26 -19.44 10.83
CA TYR A 137 -12.09 -19.62 9.65
C TYR A 137 -11.78 -20.99 9.03
N PRO A 138 -12.82 -21.75 8.64
CA PRO A 138 -12.64 -23.08 8.09
C PRO A 138 -12.12 -23.01 6.66
N LYS A 139 -11.72 -24.16 6.13
CA LYS A 139 -11.46 -24.32 4.70
C LYS A 139 -12.75 -24.02 3.94
N MET A 140 -12.66 -23.13 2.94
CA MET A 140 -13.79 -22.69 2.12
C MET A 140 -13.45 -22.84 0.65
N THR A 141 -14.45 -23.19 -0.15
CA THR A 141 -14.37 -23.16 -1.61
C THR A 141 -15.45 -22.26 -2.17
N LYS A 142 -15.10 -21.50 -3.21
CA LYS A 142 -16.05 -20.64 -3.91
C LYS A 142 -15.81 -20.70 -5.41
N THR A 143 -16.87 -21.02 -6.15
CA THR A 143 -16.84 -21.07 -7.61
C THR A 143 -17.70 -19.94 -8.17
N MET A 144 -17.12 -19.13 -9.05
CA MET A 144 -17.79 -18.01 -9.72
C MET A 144 -17.60 -18.14 -11.24
N GLY A 145 -18.56 -18.77 -11.90
CA GLY A 145 -18.47 -19.04 -13.34
C GLY A 145 -17.30 -19.97 -13.66
N LYS A 146 -16.27 -19.46 -14.35
CA LYS A 146 -15.05 -20.20 -14.72
C LYS A 146 -13.94 -20.13 -13.66
N PHE A 147 -14.10 -19.29 -12.64
CA PHE A 147 -13.10 -19.07 -11.61
C PHE A 147 -13.39 -19.92 -10.37
N SER A 148 -12.37 -20.60 -9.84
CA SER A 148 -12.45 -21.38 -8.61
C SER A 148 -11.45 -20.86 -7.56
N LEU A 149 -11.96 -20.49 -6.39
CA LEU A 149 -11.17 -20.05 -5.24
C LEU A 149 -11.21 -21.11 -4.15
N THR A 150 -10.04 -21.56 -3.71
CA THR A 150 -9.87 -22.41 -2.52
C THR A 150 -9.20 -21.58 -1.43
N ILE A 151 -9.77 -21.55 -0.24
CA ILE A 151 -9.21 -20.86 0.93
C ILE A 151 -8.87 -21.93 1.96
N ASP A 152 -7.60 -22.05 2.33
CA ASP A 152 -7.19 -22.94 3.40
C ASP A 152 -7.65 -22.43 4.77
N ALA A 153 -7.88 -23.35 5.70
CA ALA A 153 -8.29 -23.00 7.05
C ALA A 153 -7.19 -22.18 7.75
N GLY A 154 -7.59 -21.18 8.51
CA GLY A 154 -6.67 -20.29 9.21
C GLY A 154 -7.22 -19.82 10.54
N ASP A 155 -6.31 -19.34 11.36
CA ASP A 155 -6.55 -18.74 12.66
C ASP A 155 -6.08 -17.28 12.64
N PHE A 156 -6.72 -16.45 13.45
CA PHE A 156 -6.31 -15.08 13.71
C PHE A 156 -6.62 -14.70 15.15
N THR A 157 -5.90 -13.71 15.65
CA THR A 157 -6.00 -13.22 17.02
C THR A 157 -6.57 -11.81 17.08
N ASP A 158 -7.08 -11.42 18.25
CA ASP A 158 -7.33 -10.01 18.53
C ASP A 158 -6.01 -9.21 18.47
N SER A 159 -6.08 -7.95 18.06
CA SER A 159 -4.90 -7.05 17.96
C SER A 159 -3.88 -7.50 16.91
N GLU A 160 -4.36 -8.02 15.78
CA GLU A 160 -3.52 -8.53 14.70
C GLU A 160 -3.97 -7.97 13.35
N ILE A 161 -3.00 -7.62 12.51
CA ILE A 161 -3.23 -7.19 11.14
C ILE A 161 -2.77 -8.29 10.18
N VAL A 162 -3.72 -8.84 9.43
CA VAL A 162 -3.49 -9.85 8.40
C VAL A 162 -3.56 -9.19 7.04
N VAL A 163 -2.44 -9.16 6.33
CA VAL A 163 -2.38 -8.59 4.96
C VAL A 163 -2.55 -9.69 3.92
N MET A 164 -3.40 -9.44 2.92
CA MET A 164 -3.61 -10.33 1.78
C MET A 164 -2.84 -9.82 0.57
N MET A 165 -1.88 -10.63 0.11
CA MET A 165 -1.05 -10.34 -1.07
C MET A 165 -1.39 -11.30 -2.21
N GLY A 166 -1.37 -10.81 -3.45
CA GLY A 166 -1.59 -11.63 -4.63
C GLY A 166 -1.92 -10.82 -5.89
N GLU A 167 -1.83 -11.45 -7.05
CA GLU A 167 -2.19 -10.84 -8.34
C GLU A 167 -3.68 -10.43 -8.40
N ASN A 168 -4.01 -9.52 -9.31
CA ASN A 168 -5.40 -9.15 -9.57
C ASN A 168 -6.16 -10.35 -10.15
N GLY A 169 -7.43 -10.51 -9.74
CA GLY A 169 -8.25 -11.65 -10.18
C GLY A 169 -7.94 -12.98 -9.48
N THR A 170 -7.19 -12.98 -8.37
CA THR A 170 -6.96 -14.16 -7.52
C THR A 170 -8.03 -14.35 -6.43
N GLY A 171 -9.02 -13.45 -6.32
CA GLY A 171 -10.16 -13.62 -5.41
C GLY A 171 -10.00 -12.99 -4.02
N LYS A 172 -9.05 -12.05 -3.81
CA LYS A 172 -8.85 -11.32 -2.54
C LYS A 172 -10.13 -10.61 -2.05
N THR A 173 -10.76 -9.81 -2.93
CA THR A 173 -12.05 -9.16 -2.63
C THR A 173 -13.17 -10.17 -2.39
N THR A 174 -13.17 -11.30 -3.10
CA THR A 174 -14.13 -12.40 -2.87
C THR A 174 -13.96 -12.98 -1.47
N PHE A 175 -12.71 -13.20 -1.03
CA PHE A 175 -12.44 -13.66 0.33
C PHE A 175 -12.94 -12.65 1.39
N CYS A 176 -12.73 -11.35 1.18
CA CYS A 176 -13.29 -10.32 2.06
C CYS A 176 -14.83 -10.42 2.14
N ARG A 177 -15.52 -10.63 1.01
CA ARG A 177 -16.98 -10.78 1.00
C ARG A 177 -17.47 -12.06 1.67
N LEU A 178 -16.70 -13.15 1.57
CA LEU A 178 -16.97 -14.40 2.28
C LEU A 178 -16.83 -14.21 3.79
N LEU A 179 -15.78 -13.52 4.25
CA LEU A 179 -15.59 -13.16 5.65
C LEU A 179 -16.73 -12.25 6.15
N ALA A 180 -17.12 -11.24 5.36
CA ALA A 180 -18.23 -10.33 5.65
C ALA A 180 -19.61 -11.01 5.67
N GLY A 181 -19.73 -12.25 5.19
CA GLY A 181 -21.01 -12.93 5.00
C GLY A 181 -21.87 -12.35 3.87
N ALA A 182 -21.33 -11.41 3.08
CA ALA A 182 -21.98 -10.84 1.90
C ALA A 182 -22.08 -11.85 0.75
N GLU A 183 -21.14 -12.78 0.67
CA GLU A 183 -21.19 -13.95 -0.20
C GLU A 183 -21.17 -15.23 0.65
N GLN A 184 -21.94 -16.25 0.23
CA GLN A 184 -21.93 -17.56 0.89
C GLN A 184 -20.94 -18.49 0.18
N PRO A 185 -20.19 -19.33 0.92
CA PRO A 185 -19.33 -20.33 0.33
C PRO A 185 -20.14 -21.42 -0.37
N ASP A 186 -19.48 -22.24 -1.20
CA ASP A 186 -20.13 -23.33 -1.92
C ASP A 186 -20.66 -24.42 -0.94
N PRO A 187 -21.71 -25.19 -1.34
CA PRO A 187 -22.28 -26.23 -0.49
C PRO A 187 -21.22 -27.21 0.04
N GLY A 188 -21.21 -27.43 1.35
CA GLY A 188 -20.23 -28.29 2.04
C GLY A 188 -19.13 -27.54 2.81
N SER A 189 -19.00 -26.22 2.62
CA SER A 189 -18.10 -25.38 3.42
C SER A 189 -18.75 -24.94 4.74
N LYS A 190 -17.98 -24.94 5.84
CA LYS A 190 -18.45 -24.41 7.14
C LYS A 190 -18.51 -22.87 7.07
N LYS A 191 -19.51 -22.27 7.72
CA LYS A 191 -19.65 -20.81 7.80
C LYS A 191 -18.71 -20.23 8.85
N VAL A 192 -18.25 -19.00 8.59
CA VAL A 192 -17.48 -18.20 9.55
C VAL A 192 -18.40 -17.80 10.72
N PRO A 193 -17.91 -17.73 11.98
CA PRO A 193 -18.68 -17.24 13.12
C PRO A 193 -19.27 -15.85 12.86
N LYS A 194 -20.45 -15.55 13.41
CA LYS A 194 -21.05 -14.21 13.33
C LYS A 194 -20.21 -13.24 14.16
N LEU A 195 -19.38 -12.44 13.48
CA LEU A 195 -18.61 -11.35 14.07
C LEU A 195 -19.13 -10.02 13.53
N SER A 196 -18.99 -8.96 14.31
CA SER A 196 -19.30 -7.62 13.81
C SER A 196 -18.19 -7.17 12.86
N ILE A 197 -18.54 -6.85 11.62
CA ILE A 197 -17.59 -6.57 10.54
C ILE A 197 -17.84 -5.17 10.00
N SER A 198 -16.78 -4.38 9.89
CA SER A 198 -16.77 -3.12 9.15
C SER A 198 -15.95 -3.31 7.88
N MET A 199 -16.44 -2.80 6.75
CA MET A 199 -15.79 -2.99 5.45
C MET A 199 -15.57 -1.67 4.72
N LYS A 200 -14.33 -1.43 4.29
CA LYS A 200 -13.99 -0.44 3.25
C LYS A 200 -13.91 -1.18 1.91
N PRO A 201 -14.81 -0.91 0.95
CA PRO A 201 -14.76 -1.52 -0.37
C PRO A 201 -13.64 -0.94 -1.23
N GLN A 202 -13.15 -1.74 -2.20
CA GLN A 202 -12.16 -1.30 -3.19
C GLN A 202 -12.64 -0.07 -3.97
N LYS A 203 -13.83 -0.15 -4.57
CA LYS A 203 -14.45 0.96 -5.32
C LYS A 203 -15.30 1.83 -4.40
N ILE A 204 -14.96 3.11 -4.32
CA ILE A 204 -15.72 4.10 -3.56
C ILE A 204 -16.51 4.96 -4.54
N ASN A 205 -17.83 5.00 -4.35
CA ASN A 205 -18.71 5.86 -5.14
C ASN A 205 -19.33 6.92 -4.22
N PRO A 206 -19.17 8.22 -4.51
CA PRO A 206 -19.74 9.30 -3.71
C PRO A 206 -21.25 9.41 -3.97
N LYS A 207 -22.04 8.55 -3.32
CA LYS A 207 -23.51 8.53 -3.47
C LYS A 207 -24.26 9.35 -2.43
N PHE A 208 -23.58 9.84 -1.40
CA PHE A 208 -24.23 10.56 -0.30
C PHE A 208 -24.54 12.00 -0.71
N PRO A 209 -25.82 12.44 -0.66
CA PRO A 209 -26.16 13.85 -0.82
C PRO A 209 -25.89 14.59 0.49
N GLY A 210 -24.94 15.54 0.46
CA GLY A 210 -24.57 16.36 1.62
C GLY A 210 -23.06 16.47 1.85
N THR A 211 -22.70 17.13 2.96
CA THR A 211 -21.30 17.34 3.34
C THR A 211 -20.70 16.13 4.04
N VAL A 212 -19.37 16.06 4.10
CA VAL A 212 -18.65 15.02 4.85
C VAL A 212 -19.05 15.03 6.33
N ARG A 213 -19.23 16.23 6.92
CA ARG A 213 -19.74 16.39 8.29
C ARG A 213 -21.06 15.67 8.52
N GLN A 214 -22.03 15.88 7.61
CA GLN A 214 -23.35 15.25 7.70
C GLN A 214 -23.24 13.73 7.56
N LEU A 215 -22.37 13.24 6.68
CA LEU A 215 -22.12 11.81 6.51
C LEU A 215 -21.57 11.18 7.80
N PHE A 216 -20.60 11.84 8.45
CA PHE A 216 -20.00 11.35 9.70
C PHE A 216 -20.98 11.37 10.86
N LEU A 217 -21.73 12.46 11.04
CA LEU A 217 -22.77 12.55 12.07
C LEU A 217 -23.89 11.52 11.86
N LYS A 218 -24.16 11.12 10.61
CA LYS A 218 -25.18 10.10 10.31
C LYS A 218 -24.67 8.67 10.56
N LYS A 219 -23.42 8.38 10.19
CA LYS A 219 -22.89 7.00 10.19
C LYS A 219 -22.07 6.64 11.43
N ILE A 220 -21.30 7.57 11.95
CA ILE A 220 -20.28 7.33 12.97
C ILE A 220 -20.34 8.37 14.10
N LYS A 221 -21.53 8.88 14.46
CA LYS A 221 -21.72 9.95 15.46
C LYS A 221 -20.93 9.72 16.75
N ALA A 222 -21.01 8.52 17.31
CA ALA A 222 -20.34 8.18 18.56
C ALA A 222 -18.80 8.22 18.43
N ALA A 223 -18.25 7.62 17.36
CA ALA A 223 -16.82 7.66 17.10
C ALA A 223 -16.35 9.09 16.77
N PHE A 224 -17.11 9.83 15.97
CA PHE A 224 -16.78 11.20 15.59
C PHE A 224 -16.69 12.16 16.80
N LEU A 225 -17.48 11.94 17.84
CA LEU A 225 -17.41 12.74 19.07
C LEU A 225 -16.34 12.26 20.06
N ASN A 226 -15.75 11.09 19.85
CA ASN A 226 -14.74 10.52 20.75
C ASN A 226 -13.38 11.23 20.56
N PRO A 227 -12.79 11.84 21.60
CA PRO A 227 -11.48 12.48 21.53
C PRO A 227 -10.34 11.56 21.08
N GLN A 228 -10.43 10.26 21.42
CA GLN A 228 -9.44 9.28 21.02
C GLN A 228 -9.49 9.03 19.51
N PHE A 229 -10.69 8.81 18.96
CA PHE A 229 -10.87 8.65 17.51
C PHE A 229 -10.48 9.90 16.73
N GLN A 230 -10.73 11.08 17.32
CA GLN A 230 -10.30 12.35 16.78
C GLN A 230 -8.77 12.43 16.64
N THR A 231 -8.05 11.96 17.64
CA THR A 231 -6.58 11.98 17.69
C THR A 231 -5.95 10.87 16.85
N ASP A 232 -6.53 9.67 16.85
CA ASP A 232 -5.95 8.50 16.17
C ASP A 232 -6.27 8.46 14.68
N VAL A 233 -7.45 8.92 14.27
CA VAL A 233 -7.96 8.74 12.90
C VAL A 233 -8.24 10.07 12.21
N TYR A 234 -9.09 10.92 12.80
CA TYR A 234 -9.63 12.09 12.11
C TYR A 234 -8.59 13.17 11.81
N LYS A 235 -7.84 13.63 12.84
CA LYS A 235 -6.82 14.68 12.68
C LYS A 235 -5.65 14.24 11.82
N PRO A 236 -5.07 13.03 11.99
CA PRO A 236 -3.96 12.59 11.14
C PRO A 236 -4.34 12.48 9.66
N LEU A 237 -5.59 12.10 9.34
CA LEU A 237 -6.09 12.06 7.96
C LEU A 237 -6.46 13.45 7.40
N ARG A 238 -6.31 14.53 8.20
CA ARG A 238 -6.60 15.92 7.84
C ARG A 238 -7.99 16.10 7.24
N ILE A 239 -8.99 15.50 7.87
CA ILE A 239 -10.38 15.64 7.40
C ILE A 239 -10.89 17.08 7.59
N ASP A 240 -10.38 17.82 8.58
CA ASP A 240 -10.75 19.23 8.84
C ASP A 240 -10.64 20.12 7.59
N ASP A 241 -9.68 19.84 6.70
CA ASP A 241 -9.43 20.62 5.48
C ASP A 241 -10.63 20.61 4.51
N PHE A 242 -11.48 19.58 4.55
CA PHE A 242 -12.58 19.38 3.60
C PHE A 242 -13.88 18.83 4.25
N ILE A 243 -14.00 18.88 5.57
CA ILE A 243 -15.15 18.35 6.32
C ILE A 243 -16.49 19.00 5.92
N ASP A 244 -16.45 20.26 5.50
CA ASP A 244 -17.63 21.03 5.07
C ASP A 244 -17.88 21.00 3.56
N GLN A 245 -17.03 20.33 2.79
CA GLN A 245 -17.25 20.12 1.36
C GLN A 245 -18.29 19.00 1.11
N GLU A 246 -18.95 19.06 -0.05
CA GLU A 246 -19.87 17.99 -0.45
C GLU A 246 -19.11 16.73 -0.87
N VAL A 247 -19.62 15.58 -0.48
CA VAL A 247 -19.01 14.27 -0.77
C VAL A 247 -18.82 14.03 -2.29
N LYS A 248 -19.67 14.64 -3.12
CA LYS A 248 -19.61 14.54 -4.58
C LYS A 248 -18.48 15.35 -5.23
N HIS A 249 -17.96 16.36 -4.54
CA HIS A 249 -16.94 17.26 -5.05
C HIS A 249 -15.53 16.91 -4.57
N LEU A 250 -15.40 15.92 -3.68
CA LEU A 250 -14.11 15.45 -3.19
C LEU A 250 -13.26 14.83 -4.29
N SER A 251 -11.96 15.06 -4.22
CA SER A 251 -10.96 14.32 -4.98
C SER A 251 -10.92 12.83 -4.58
N GLY A 252 -10.30 11.99 -5.42
CA GLY A 252 -10.14 10.56 -5.13
C GLY A 252 -9.42 10.29 -3.79
N GLY A 253 -8.34 11.02 -3.51
CA GLY A 253 -7.59 10.89 -2.25
C GLY A 253 -8.36 11.37 -1.02
N GLU A 254 -9.12 12.47 -1.12
CA GLU A 254 -10.02 12.91 -0.06
C GLU A 254 -11.13 11.89 0.20
N LEU A 255 -11.78 11.40 -0.85
CA LEU A 255 -12.82 10.39 -0.77
C LEU A 255 -12.30 9.08 -0.14
N GLN A 256 -11.06 8.69 -0.46
CA GLN A 256 -10.39 7.55 0.15
C GLN A 256 -10.17 7.75 1.65
N ARG A 257 -9.69 8.93 2.08
CA ARG A 257 -9.52 9.27 3.51
C ARG A 257 -10.86 9.27 4.27
N VAL A 258 -11.94 9.74 3.63
CA VAL A 258 -13.31 9.64 4.16
C VAL A 258 -13.72 8.17 4.33
N ALA A 259 -13.47 7.32 3.33
CA ALA A 259 -13.84 5.90 3.38
C ALA A 259 -13.08 5.13 4.47
N ILE A 260 -11.78 5.40 4.65
CA ILE A 260 -10.98 4.82 5.75
C ILE A 260 -11.55 5.28 7.11
N THR A 261 -11.82 6.57 7.26
CA THR A 261 -12.40 7.13 8.51
C THR A 261 -13.76 6.50 8.83
N LEU A 262 -14.62 6.33 7.83
CA LEU A 262 -15.93 5.68 8.01
C LEU A 262 -15.79 4.21 8.43
N ALA A 263 -14.89 3.47 7.79
CA ALA A 263 -14.68 2.07 8.10
C ALA A 263 -14.18 1.90 9.54
N LEU A 264 -13.22 2.71 9.99
CA LEU A 264 -12.70 2.66 11.36
C LEU A 264 -13.70 3.20 12.40
N GLY A 265 -14.60 4.11 12.01
CA GLY A 265 -15.60 4.69 12.93
C GLY A 265 -16.82 3.81 13.19
N ILE A 266 -17.06 2.78 12.37
CA ILE A 266 -18.13 1.80 12.59
C ILE A 266 -17.63 0.77 13.61
N PRO A 267 -18.34 0.57 14.74
CA PRO A 267 -17.93 -0.40 15.75
C PRO A 267 -17.97 -1.82 15.16
N ALA A 268 -16.80 -2.44 15.08
CA ALA A 268 -16.63 -3.80 14.59
C ALA A 268 -15.52 -4.54 15.35
N ASP A 269 -15.60 -5.87 15.32
CA ASP A 269 -14.56 -6.78 15.82
C ASP A 269 -13.49 -6.99 14.75
N ILE A 270 -13.91 -7.06 13.48
CA ILE A 270 -13.04 -7.22 12.32
C ILE A 270 -13.24 -6.07 11.34
N TYR A 271 -12.13 -5.48 10.92
CA TYR A 271 -12.09 -4.48 9.86
C TYR A 271 -11.56 -5.11 8.57
N LEU A 272 -12.35 -5.07 7.50
CA LEU A 272 -11.94 -5.50 6.17
C LEU A 272 -11.64 -4.25 5.33
N ILE A 273 -10.39 -4.04 4.97
CA ILE A 273 -9.96 -2.84 4.25
C ILE A 273 -9.38 -3.24 2.90
N ASP A 274 -10.14 -3.03 1.82
CA ASP A 274 -9.72 -3.39 0.47
C ASP A 274 -9.10 -2.19 -0.26
N GLU A 275 -7.79 -2.28 -0.54
CA GLU A 275 -6.96 -1.25 -1.18
C GLU A 275 -7.07 0.14 -0.54
N PRO A 276 -6.59 0.32 0.71
CA PRO A 276 -6.48 1.63 1.33
C PRO A 276 -5.50 2.59 0.62
N SER A 277 -4.52 2.11 -0.13
CA SER A 277 -3.54 2.92 -0.88
C SER A 277 -4.06 3.60 -2.16
N ALA A 278 -5.22 3.19 -2.67
CA ALA A 278 -5.76 3.72 -3.94
C ALA A 278 -5.95 5.24 -3.89
N TYR A 279 -5.56 5.94 -4.97
CA TYR A 279 -5.62 7.40 -5.13
C TYR A 279 -4.82 8.24 -4.10
N LEU A 280 -4.11 7.60 -3.17
CA LEU A 280 -3.27 8.28 -2.20
C LEU A 280 -1.87 8.47 -2.78
N ASP A 281 -1.32 9.67 -2.56
CA ASP A 281 0.11 9.93 -2.75
C ASP A 281 0.95 9.16 -1.70
N SER A 282 2.27 9.12 -1.91
CA SER A 282 3.19 8.37 -1.05
C SER A 282 3.16 8.81 0.42
N GLU A 283 2.97 10.09 0.70
CA GLU A 283 2.84 10.61 2.08
C GLU A 283 1.53 10.15 2.71
N GLN A 284 0.41 10.32 2.00
CA GLN A 284 -0.91 9.94 2.46
C GLN A 284 -1.03 8.43 2.69
N ARG A 285 -0.37 7.59 1.87
CA ARG A 285 -0.30 6.13 2.09
C ARG A 285 0.34 5.78 3.43
N ILE A 286 1.49 6.39 3.74
CA ILE A 286 2.22 6.12 4.99
C ILE A 286 1.44 6.62 6.19
N ILE A 287 0.81 7.80 6.09
CA ILE A 287 -0.07 8.33 7.13
C ILE A 287 -1.26 7.40 7.35
N ALA A 288 -1.93 6.97 6.28
CA ALA A 288 -3.06 6.05 6.36
C ALA A 288 -2.65 4.70 6.99
N ALA A 289 -1.50 4.16 6.62
CA ALA A 289 -0.95 2.94 7.20
C ALA A 289 -0.71 3.10 8.72
N ARG A 290 -0.09 4.22 9.13
CA ARG A 290 0.15 4.56 10.54
C ARG A 290 -1.15 4.69 11.33
N VAL A 291 -2.15 5.34 10.75
CA VAL A 291 -3.49 5.50 11.36
C VAL A 291 -4.18 4.16 11.55
N ILE A 292 -4.22 3.34 10.51
CA ILE A 292 -4.86 2.01 10.57
C ILE A 292 -4.15 1.16 11.63
N LYS A 293 -2.81 1.07 11.60
CA LYS A 293 -2.04 0.29 12.56
C LYS A 293 -2.30 0.75 13.99
N ARG A 294 -2.17 2.05 14.26
CA ARG A 294 -2.39 2.63 15.59
C ARG A 294 -3.80 2.33 16.09
N PHE A 295 -4.83 2.61 15.28
CA PHE A 295 -6.22 2.40 15.70
C PHE A 295 -6.50 0.93 16.04
N ILE A 296 -6.05 -0.01 15.20
CA ILE A 296 -6.29 -1.45 15.40
C ILE A 296 -5.61 -1.95 16.68
N MET A 297 -4.37 -1.54 16.94
CA MET A 297 -3.63 -1.91 18.15
C MET A 297 -4.27 -1.30 19.41
N HIS A 298 -4.60 -0.01 19.40
CA HIS A 298 -5.22 0.66 20.55
C HIS A 298 -6.63 0.13 20.86
N ALA A 299 -7.42 -0.14 19.83
CA ALA A 299 -8.78 -0.67 19.98
C ALA A 299 -8.82 -2.18 20.29
N LYS A 300 -7.67 -2.86 20.27
CA LYS A 300 -7.53 -4.33 20.40
C LYS A 300 -8.44 -5.09 19.44
N LYS A 301 -8.42 -4.69 18.16
CA LYS A 301 -9.26 -5.26 17.09
C LYS A 301 -8.41 -6.00 16.07
N THR A 302 -9.05 -6.69 15.12
CA THR A 302 -8.34 -7.35 14.02
C THR A 302 -8.65 -6.67 12.71
N ALA A 303 -7.66 -6.57 11.81
CA ALA A 303 -7.88 -6.08 10.45
C ALA A 303 -7.38 -7.07 9.39
N PHE A 304 -8.18 -7.29 8.36
CA PHE A 304 -7.76 -7.92 7.11
C PHE A 304 -7.62 -6.85 6.05
N ILE A 305 -6.41 -6.69 5.51
CA ILE A 305 -6.09 -5.61 4.58
C ILE A 305 -5.66 -6.20 3.25
N VAL A 306 -6.30 -5.81 2.16
CA VAL A 306 -5.84 -6.11 0.80
C VAL A 306 -4.96 -4.97 0.34
N GLU A 307 -3.70 -5.25 0.01
CA GLU A 307 -2.78 -4.23 -0.47
C GLU A 307 -1.93 -4.70 -1.64
N HIS A 308 -1.58 -3.73 -2.48
CA HIS A 308 -0.68 -3.89 -3.62
C HIS A 308 0.60 -3.06 -3.47
N ASP A 309 0.60 -2.07 -2.58
CA ASP A 309 1.80 -1.34 -2.22
C ASP A 309 2.62 -2.16 -1.20
N PHE A 310 3.82 -2.59 -1.60
CA PHE A 310 4.67 -3.45 -0.78
C PHE A 310 5.15 -2.76 0.50
N ILE A 311 5.38 -1.45 0.45
CA ILE A 311 5.82 -0.66 1.60
C ILE A 311 4.68 -0.56 2.62
N MET A 312 3.47 -0.22 2.14
CA MET A 312 2.29 -0.16 3.02
C MET A 312 1.96 -1.53 3.62
N ALA A 313 2.04 -2.58 2.81
CA ALA A 313 1.76 -3.94 3.25
C ALA A 313 2.74 -4.43 4.33
N THR A 314 4.05 -4.22 4.14
CA THR A 314 5.08 -4.60 5.13
C THR A 314 5.04 -3.77 6.40
N TYR A 315 4.61 -2.51 6.31
CA TYR A 315 4.41 -1.65 7.49
C TYR A 315 3.22 -2.11 8.35
N LEU A 316 2.13 -2.53 7.70
CA LEU A 316 0.88 -2.93 8.34
C LEU A 316 0.89 -4.37 8.88
N ALA A 317 1.47 -5.31 8.14
CA ALA A 317 1.30 -6.73 8.36
C ALA A 317 2.02 -7.25 9.62
N ASP A 318 1.28 -8.01 10.43
CA ASP A 318 1.84 -8.94 11.41
C ASP A 318 1.91 -10.37 10.80
N ARG A 319 0.83 -10.75 10.12
CA ARG A 319 0.74 -11.97 9.30
C ARG A 319 0.33 -11.67 7.87
N VAL A 320 0.69 -12.58 6.98
CA VAL A 320 0.39 -12.46 5.55
C VAL A 320 -0.33 -13.71 5.06
N ILE A 321 -1.38 -13.51 4.27
CA ILE A 321 -2.03 -14.53 3.44
C ILE A 321 -1.60 -14.29 2.00
N VAL A 322 -1.04 -15.32 1.38
CA VAL A 322 -0.61 -15.26 -0.03
C VAL A 322 -1.64 -15.96 -0.89
N PHE A 323 -2.09 -15.26 -1.94
CA PHE A 323 -2.94 -15.82 -2.97
C PHE A 323 -2.09 -16.28 -4.16
N GLU A 324 -2.13 -17.58 -4.43
CA GLU A 324 -1.40 -18.23 -5.51
C GLU A 324 -2.36 -18.78 -6.56
N GLY A 325 -1.86 -19.00 -7.77
CA GLY A 325 -2.60 -19.62 -8.87
C GLY A 325 -2.68 -18.74 -10.11
N THR A 326 -3.63 -19.05 -10.99
CA THR A 326 -3.83 -18.36 -12.26
C THR A 326 -5.01 -17.40 -12.16
N PRO A 327 -4.79 -16.08 -12.41
CA PRO A 327 -5.86 -15.08 -12.41
C PRO A 327 -7.07 -15.52 -13.23
N SER A 328 -8.27 -15.34 -12.69
CA SER A 328 -9.54 -15.67 -13.35
C SER A 328 -9.79 -17.17 -13.68
N VAL A 329 -8.90 -18.08 -13.26
CA VAL A 329 -9.07 -19.53 -13.49
C VAL A 329 -9.12 -20.28 -12.16
N LYS A 330 -8.00 -20.35 -11.43
CA LYS A 330 -7.93 -21.06 -10.15
C LYS A 330 -6.98 -20.37 -9.22
N ALA A 331 -7.44 -20.07 -8.00
CA ALA A 331 -6.60 -19.48 -6.97
C ALA A 331 -6.72 -20.23 -5.64
N THR A 332 -5.63 -20.23 -4.89
CA THR A 332 -5.55 -20.78 -3.53
C THR A 332 -5.05 -19.70 -2.59
N ALA A 333 -5.80 -19.44 -1.51
CA ALA A 333 -5.36 -18.59 -0.41
C ALA A 333 -4.74 -19.46 0.67
N THR A 334 -3.48 -19.17 1.03
CA THR A 334 -2.76 -19.89 2.08
C THR A 334 -3.34 -19.57 3.47
N LYS A 335 -3.02 -20.42 4.46
CA LYS A 335 -3.23 -20.06 5.87
C LYS A 335 -2.38 -18.82 6.22
N PRO A 336 -2.76 -18.00 7.22
CA PRO A 336 -1.97 -16.84 7.58
C PRO A 336 -0.59 -17.27 8.08
N GLN A 337 0.47 -16.69 7.55
CA GLN A 337 1.87 -16.99 7.89
C GLN A 337 2.55 -15.76 8.47
N SER A 338 3.75 -15.92 9.05
CA SER A 338 4.56 -14.77 9.47
C SER A 338 4.89 -13.89 8.26
N LEU A 339 5.16 -12.60 8.52
CA LEU A 339 5.56 -11.64 7.49
C LEU A 339 6.73 -12.15 6.63
N LEU A 340 7.78 -12.71 7.26
CA LEU A 340 8.96 -13.22 6.53
C LEU A 340 8.61 -14.38 5.60
N THR A 341 7.89 -15.39 6.09
CA THR A 341 7.55 -16.57 5.29
C THR A 341 6.59 -16.20 4.15
N GLY A 342 5.56 -15.40 4.45
CA GLY A 342 4.58 -14.96 3.45
C GLY A 342 5.21 -14.07 2.37
N CYS A 343 6.04 -13.09 2.74
CA CYS A 343 6.76 -12.26 1.77
C CYS A 343 7.73 -13.07 0.93
N ASN A 344 8.50 -14.00 1.51
CA ASN A 344 9.40 -14.85 0.73
C ASN A 344 8.64 -15.73 -0.27
N GLN A 345 7.51 -16.31 0.13
CA GLN A 345 6.66 -17.10 -0.76
C GLN A 345 6.11 -16.25 -1.92
N PHE A 346 5.57 -15.06 -1.61
CA PHE A 346 5.03 -14.15 -2.61
C PHE A 346 6.10 -13.65 -3.59
N LEU A 347 7.23 -13.17 -3.08
CA LEU A 347 8.33 -12.61 -3.87
C LEU A 347 9.03 -13.66 -4.74
N LYS A 348 9.14 -14.90 -4.26
CA LYS A 348 9.62 -16.03 -5.06
C LYS A 348 8.74 -16.27 -6.28
N GLY A 349 7.42 -16.18 -6.14
CA GLY A 349 6.47 -16.28 -7.26
C GLY A 349 6.62 -15.14 -8.29
N LEU A 350 7.13 -13.98 -7.87
CA LEU A 350 7.40 -12.83 -8.73
C LEU A 350 8.83 -12.82 -9.30
N ASN A 351 9.72 -13.70 -8.83
CA ASN A 351 11.15 -13.72 -9.18
C ASN A 351 11.87 -12.38 -8.91
N VAL A 352 11.50 -11.69 -7.83
CA VAL A 352 12.04 -10.39 -7.44
C VAL A 352 12.48 -10.42 -5.99
N THR A 353 13.64 -9.81 -5.69
CA THR A 353 14.17 -9.73 -4.34
C THR A 353 14.13 -8.31 -3.79
N PHE A 354 13.97 -8.20 -2.47
CA PHE A 354 13.98 -6.95 -1.72
C PHE A 354 15.09 -6.97 -0.66
N ARG A 355 15.73 -5.82 -0.50
CA ARG A 355 16.68 -5.54 0.60
C ARG A 355 16.18 -4.35 1.41
N ARG A 356 16.75 -4.11 2.58
CA ARG A 356 16.49 -2.88 3.35
C ARG A 356 17.49 -1.78 3.02
N ASP A 357 17.02 -0.54 2.99
CA ASP A 357 17.92 0.60 3.05
C ASP A 357 18.40 0.81 4.49
N LYS A 358 19.71 0.97 4.68
CA LYS A 358 20.35 1.06 6.01
C LYS A 358 19.90 2.26 6.84
N ASN A 359 19.45 3.35 6.20
CA ASN A 359 19.14 4.59 6.92
C ASN A 359 17.64 4.65 7.25
N THR A 360 16.81 4.31 6.26
CA THR A 360 15.35 4.47 6.36
C THR A 360 14.61 3.19 6.73
N PHE A 361 15.30 2.03 6.72
CA PHE A 361 14.75 0.69 6.90
C PHE A 361 13.63 0.31 5.91
N ARG A 362 13.46 1.10 4.84
CA ARG A 362 12.45 0.86 3.83
C ARG A 362 12.82 -0.36 2.98
N PRO A 363 11.84 -1.16 2.54
CA PRO A 363 12.09 -2.20 1.56
C PRO A 363 12.42 -1.55 0.21
N ARG A 364 13.53 -2.00 -0.39
CA ARG A 364 14.04 -1.56 -1.68
C ARG A 364 14.16 -2.75 -2.60
N ILE A 365 13.54 -2.64 -3.76
CA ILE A 365 13.61 -3.66 -4.79
C ILE A 365 15.02 -3.72 -5.42
N ASN A 366 15.51 -4.93 -5.68
CA ASN A 366 16.73 -5.11 -6.47
C ASN A 366 16.42 -5.08 -7.96
N LYS A 367 17.34 -4.50 -8.75
CA LYS A 367 17.28 -4.59 -10.21
C LYS A 367 17.50 -6.05 -10.62
N LEU A 368 16.75 -6.48 -11.63
CA LEU A 368 16.76 -7.85 -12.13
C LEU A 368 18.17 -8.24 -12.57
N ASP A 369 18.61 -9.42 -12.17
CA ASP A 369 19.93 -10.00 -12.48
C ASP A 369 21.14 -9.21 -11.95
N SER A 370 20.93 -8.28 -11.02
CA SER A 370 22.05 -7.67 -10.28
C SER A 370 22.75 -8.70 -9.39
N GLN A 371 24.03 -8.48 -9.06
CA GLN A 371 24.81 -9.39 -8.19
C GLN A 371 24.08 -9.70 -6.88
N MET A 372 23.55 -8.67 -6.23
CA MET A 372 22.77 -8.79 -4.99
C MET A 372 21.45 -9.58 -5.19
N ASP A 373 20.78 -9.42 -6.32
CA ASP A 373 19.56 -10.19 -6.66
C ASP A 373 19.89 -11.68 -6.82
N GLN A 374 21.01 -12.00 -7.48
CA GLN A 374 21.47 -13.37 -7.68
C GLN A 374 21.87 -14.04 -6.36
N GLU A 375 22.63 -13.34 -5.51
CA GLU A 375 23.03 -13.82 -4.18
C GLU A 375 21.81 -14.12 -3.30
N GLN A 376 20.84 -13.20 -3.27
CA GLN A 376 19.59 -13.38 -2.51
C GLN A 376 18.77 -14.56 -3.02
N LYS A 377 18.63 -14.71 -4.35
CA LYS A 377 17.95 -15.86 -4.98
C LYS A 377 18.62 -17.19 -4.63
N MET A 378 19.96 -17.24 -4.64
CA MET A 378 20.72 -18.44 -4.27
C MET A 378 20.53 -18.80 -2.79
N SER A 379 20.48 -17.80 -1.90
CA SER A 379 20.22 -18.01 -0.47
C SER A 379 18.78 -18.42 -0.16
N GLY A 380 17.84 -18.21 -1.09
CA GLY A 380 16.41 -18.41 -0.87
C GLY A 380 15.72 -17.31 -0.05
N ASN A 381 16.45 -16.25 0.33
CA ASN A 381 15.93 -15.11 1.09
C ASN A 381 15.58 -13.95 0.15
N TYR A 382 14.30 -13.78 -0.13
CA TYR A 382 13.77 -12.73 -1.00
C TYR A 382 13.42 -11.45 -0.22
N PHE A 383 13.30 -11.55 1.11
CA PHE A 383 12.95 -10.45 2.01
C PHE A 383 13.73 -10.55 3.34
N PHE A 384 14.17 -9.41 3.87
CA PHE A 384 14.92 -9.31 5.12
C PHE A 384 14.21 -8.39 6.13
N LEU A 385 14.12 -8.85 7.38
CA LEU A 385 13.55 -8.09 8.51
C LEU A 385 14.60 -7.38 9.37
N GLU A 386 15.80 -7.95 9.45
CA GLU A 386 16.96 -7.44 10.20
C GLU A 386 18.18 -7.37 9.26
N ASP A 387 19.21 -6.62 9.68
CA ASP A 387 20.43 -6.30 8.90
C ASP A 387 21.27 -7.53 8.51
#